data_AF-A0A1G7M9F6-F1
#
_entry.id   AF-A0A1G7M9F6-F1
#
_cell.length_a   1.000
_cell.length_b   1.000
_cell.length_c   1.000
_cell.angle_alpha   90.00
_cell.angle_beta   90.00
_cell.angle_gamma   90.00
#
_symmetry.space_group_name_H-M   'P 1'
#
loop_
_entity.id
_entity.type
_entity.pdbx_description
1 polymer ?
#
loop_
_entity_poly.entity_id
_entity_poly.type
_entity_poly.pdbx_seq_one_letter_code
_entity_poly.pdbx_strand_id
1 'polypeptide(L)' 'MEKTDDFTQAGELYRKFTDAEKNNLISNLVDDLSQTPEQTQLRAICNFFRGDVEYGMRVAQGLGVDISGFIPSGK' A
#
# COMPACT_ATOMS: atom_id res chain seq x y z
N MET A 1 19.54 12.16 16.13
CA MET A 1 18.75 12.26 14.89
C MET A 1 18.05 10.93 14.74
N GLU A 2 16.86 10.81 15.33
CA GLU A 2 16.06 9.59 15.24
C GLU A 2 15.72 9.33 13.78
N LYS A 3 15.97 8.11 13.31
CA LYS A 3 15.56 7.67 11.98
C LYS A 3 14.03 7.73 11.96
N THR A 4 13.48 8.68 11.20
CA THR A 4 12.05 8.74 10.92
C THR A 4 11.65 7.39 10.35
N ASP A 5 10.84 6.64 11.09
CA ASP A 5 10.25 5.42 10.58
C ASP A 5 9.12 5.79 9.62
N ASP A 6 9.52 6.15 8.39
CA ASP A 6 8.66 6.76 7.36
C ASP A 6 7.51 5.83 6.94
N PHE A 7 7.67 4.51 7.13
CA PHE A 7 6.70 3.50 6.72
C PHE A 7 5.72 3.16 7.84
N THR A 8 6.20 3.10 9.08
CA THR A 8 5.36 2.75 10.24
C THR A 8 4.31 3.81 10.51
N GLN A 9 4.63 5.10 10.36
CA GLN A 9 3.64 6.18 10.53
C GLN A 9 2.49 6.11 9.52
N ALA A 10 2.79 5.81 8.25
CA ALA A 10 1.75 5.69 7.22
C ALA A 10 0.81 4.50 7.50
N GLY A 11 1.37 3.38 7.95
CA GLY A 11 0.59 2.22 8.39
C GLY A 11 -0.25 2.48 9.63
N GLU A 12 0.30 3.16 10.63
CA GLU A 12 -0.44 3.54 11.84
C GLU A 12 -1.59 4.50 11.55
N LEU A 13 -1.40 5.45 10.65
CA LEU A 13 -2.46 6.35 10.21
C LEU A 13 -3.57 5.57 9.49
N TYR A 14 -3.19 4.69 8.56
CA TYR A 14 -4.15 3.82 7.86
C TYR A 14 -5.01 3.00 8.82
N ARG A 15 -4.40 2.44 9.88
CA ARG A 15 -5.11 1.65 10.91
C ARG A 15 -6.11 2.48 11.73
N LYS A 16 -5.91 3.79 11.85
CA LYS A 16 -6.81 4.69 12.60
C LYS A 16 -8.03 5.14 11.79
N PHE A 17 -8.00 4.99 10.47
CA PHE A 17 -9.12 5.36 9.61
C PHE A 17 -10.29 4.39 9.75
N THR A 18 -11.49 4.94 9.62
CA THR A 18 -12.72 4.18 9.41
C THR A 18 -12.67 3.45 8.06
N ASP A 19 -13.49 2.42 7.89
CA ASP A 19 -13.53 1.68 6.61
C ASP A 19 -13.88 2.57 5.42
N ALA A 20 -14.75 3.57 5.62
CA ALA A 20 -15.10 4.55 4.58
C ALA A 20 -13.90 5.42 4.19
N GLU A 21 -13.15 5.92 5.18
CA GLU A 21 -11.92 6.70 4.94
C GLU A 21 -10.84 5.86 4.26
N LYS A 22 -10.67 4.60 4.68
CA LYS A 22 -9.76 3.65 4.01
C LYS A 22 -10.19 3.44 2.56
N ASN A 23 -11.48 3.22 2.28
CA ASN A 23 -11.98 3.05 0.92
C ASN A 23 -11.67 4.27 0.04
N ASN A 24 -11.94 5.47 0.55
CA ASN A 24 -11.68 6.71 -0.19
C ASN A 24 -10.18 6.91 -0.43
N LEU A 25 -9.34 6.65 0.57
CA LEU A 25 -7.89 6.71 0.43
C LEU A 25 -7.38 5.75 -0.64
N ILE A 26 -7.82 4.49 -0.61
CA ILE A 26 -7.42 3.49 -1.59
C ILE A 26 -7.88 3.90 -2.99
N SER A 27 -9.11 4.38 -3.16
CA SER A 27 -9.62 4.83 -4.46
C SER A 27 -8.73 5.93 -5.04
N ASN A 28 -8.45 6.99 -4.26
CA ASN A 28 -7.63 8.10 -4.72
C ASN A 28 -6.21 7.65 -5.10
N LEU A 29 -5.60 6.77 -4.29
CA LEU A 29 -4.27 6.25 -4.58
C LEU A 29 -4.23 5.40 -5.85
N VAL A 30 -5.25 4.57 -6.07
CA VAL A 30 -5.36 3.75 -7.27
C VAL A 30 -5.53 4.64 -8.50
N ASP A 31 -6.40 5.64 -8.43
CA ASP A 31 -6.64 6.59 -9.52
C ASP A 31 -5.34 7.32 -9.92
N ASP A 32 -4.58 7.82 -8.94
CA ASP A 32 -3.31 8.50 -9.17
C ASP A 32 -2.21 7.55 -9.67
N LEU A 33 -2.05 6.38 -9.03
CA LEU A 33 -0.97 5.45 -9.34
C LEU A 33 -1.18 4.70 -10.66
N SER A 34 -2.43 4.51 -11.09
CA SER A 34 -2.77 3.82 -12.35
C SER A 34 -2.14 4.47 -13.58
N GLN A 35 -1.85 5.78 -13.50
CA GLN A 35 -1.25 6.55 -14.59
C GLN A 35 0.30 6.55 -14.55
N THR A 36 0.89 5.96 -13.52
CA THR A 36 2.34 5.92 -13.33
C THR A 36 2.95 4.65 -13.93
N PRO A 37 4.26 4.65 -14.26
CA PRO A 37 4.94 3.44 -14.74
C PRO A 37 4.84 2.28 -13.74
N GLU A 38 4.74 1.04 -14.24
CA GLU A 38 4.60 -0.18 -13.43
C GLU A 38 5.66 -0.31 -12.32
N GLN A 39 6.91 0.05 -12.61
CA GLN A 39 7.97 0.03 -11.61
C GLN A 39 7.70 0.98 -10.42
N THR A 40 7.07 2.13 -10.67
CA THR A 40 6.66 3.07 -9.62
C THR A 40 5.52 2.49 -8.80
N GLN A 41 4.53 1.88 -9.46
CA GLN A 41 3.42 1.20 -8.79
C GLN A 41 3.92 0.10 -7.86
N LEU A 42 4.82 -0.77 -8.34
CA LEU A 42 5.41 -1.85 -7.55
C LEU A 42 6.18 -1.33 -6.31
N ARG A 43 6.93 -0.23 -6.46
CA ARG A 43 7.62 0.40 -5.32
C ARG A 43 6.64 0.98 -4.31
N ALA A 44 5.58 1.64 -4.77
CA ALA A 44 4.55 2.18 -3.90
C ALA A 44 3.85 1.06 -3.12
N ILE A 45 3.43 0.00 -3.80
CA ILE A 45 2.85 -1.20 -3.19
C ILE A 45 3.79 -1.77 -2.13
N CYS A 46 5.08 -1.97 -2.44
CA CYS A 46 6.07 -2.44 -1.46
C CYS A 46 6.15 -1.55 -0.21
N ASN A 47 6.11 -0.23 -0.39
CA ASN A 47 6.16 0.71 0.74
C ASN A 47 4.89 0.63 1.60
N PHE A 48 3.71 0.51 0.99
CA PHE A 48 2.45 0.34 1.72
C PHE A 48 2.44 -0.98 2.49
N PHE A 49 2.94 -2.08 1.90
CA PHE A 49 3.11 -3.36 2.60
C PHE A 49 4.00 -3.27 3.84
N ARG A 50 5.06 -2.46 3.79
CA ARG A 50 5.93 -2.24 4.95
C ARG A 50 5.23 -1.49 6.08
N GLY A 51 4.29 -0.61 5.76
CA GLY A 51 3.49 0.10 6.77
C GLY A 51 2.34 -0.74 7.31
N ASP A 52 1.59 -1.41 6.42
CA ASP A 52 0.47 -2.27 6.76
C ASP A 52 0.17 -3.28 5.63
N VAL A 53 0.00 -4.55 5.98
CA VAL A 53 -0.22 -5.63 5.02
C VAL A 53 -1.58 -5.48 4.32
N GLU A 54 -2.64 -5.10 5.03
CA GLU A 54 -3.97 -4.85 4.45
C GLU A 54 -3.90 -3.69 3.46
N TYR A 55 -3.19 -2.61 3.84
CA TYR A 55 -3.02 -1.43 2.99
C TYR A 55 -2.32 -1.79 1.68
N GLY A 56 -1.17 -2.45 1.74
CA GLY A 56 -0.43 -2.90 0.55
C GLY A 56 -1.26 -3.82 -0.35
N MET A 57 -1.99 -4.78 0.24
CA MET A 57 -2.86 -5.69 -0.53
C MET A 57 -3.96 -4.94 -1.27
N ARG A 58 -4.61 -3.98 -0.62
CA ARG A 58 -5.73 -3.24 -1.21
C ARG A 58 -5.29 -2.32 -2.35
N VAL A 59 -4.13 -1.68 -2.23
CA VAL A 59 -3.55 -0.88 -3.32
C VAL A 59 -3.18 -1.79 -4.50
N ALA A 60 -2.54 -2.93 -4.24
CA ALA A 60 -2.19 -3.89 -5.29
C ALA A 60 -3.42 -4.43 -6.04
N GLN A 61 -4.47 -4.80 -5.30
CA GLN A 61 -5.74 -5.25 -5.88
C GLN A 61 -6.40 -4.17 -6.74
N GLY A 62 -6.44 -2.92 -6.25
CA GLY A 62 -7.01 -1.81 -7.01
C GLY A 62 -6.25 -1.49 -8.30
N LEU A 63 -4.93 -1.66 -8.30
CA LEU A 63 -4.09 -1.49 -9.48
C LEU A 63 -4.06 -2.73 -10.40
N GLY A 64 -4.67 -3.85 -9.99
CA GLY A 64 -4.62 -5.11 -10.73
C GLY A 64 -3.23 -5.75 -10.80
N VAL A 65 -2.35 -5.43 -9.85
CA VAL A 65 -0.97 -5.93 -9.80
C VAL A 65 -0.95 -7.27 -9.05
N ASP A 66 -0.47 -8.32 -9.72
CA ASP A 66 -0.28 -9.62 -9.08
C ASP A 66 0.98 -9.61 -8.20
N ILE A 67 0.75 -9.69 -6.90
CA ILE A 67 1.79 -9.70 -5.87
C ILE A 67 2.05 -11.08 -5.27
N SER A 68 1.38 -12.13 -5.76
CA SER A 68 1.51 -13.49 -5.25
C SER A 68 2.94 -14.02 -5.32
N GLY A 69 3.70 -13.61 -6.35
CA GLY A 69 5.12 -13.94 -6.50
C GLY A 69 6.06 -13.24 -5.52
N PHE A 70 5.60 -12.20 -4.82
CA PHE A 70 6.42 -11.38 -3.91
C PHE A 70 6.05 -11.57 -2.43
N ILE A 71 4.86 -12.09 -2.12
CA ILE A 71 4.49 -12.48 -0.77
C ILE A 71 5.04 -13.89 -0.51
N PRO A 72 5.91 -14.09 0.51
CA PRO A 72 6.32 -15.44 0.88
C PRO A 72 5.08 -16.20 1.32
N SER A 73 4.64 -17.16 0.49
CA SER A 73 3.68 -18.18 0.89
C SER A 73 4.31 -18.94 2.04
N GLY A 74 3.84 -18.67 3.26
CA GLY A 74 4.32 -19.34 4.46
C GLY A 74 4.25 -20.85 4.26
N LYS A 75 5.40 -21.50 4.29
CA LYS A 75 5.54 -22.92 4.59
C LYS A 75 5.88 -23.06 6.07
#